data_AF-A0A3C0B1K3-F1
#
_entry.id   AF-A0A3C0B1K3-F1
#
_cell.length_a   1.000
_cell.length_b   1.000
_cell.length_c   1.000
_cell.angle_alpha   90.00
_cell.angle_beta   90.00
_cell.angle_gamma   90.00
#
_symmetry.space_group_name_H-M   'P 1'
#
loop_
_entity.id
_entity.type
_entity.pdbx_description
1 polymer ?
#
loop_
_entity_poly.entity_id
_entity_poly.type
_entity_poly.pdbx_seq_one_letter_code
_entity_poly.pdbx_strand_id
1 'polypeptide(L)'
;MSKLDVRIGSDLDYEDLVADVYYQDQFLFTIQQEEGFENLKVEFFPQTSAKHSKLCEIPLEELLKAIEHAKKRLWELRKSL
;
A
#
# COMPACT_ATOMS: atom_id res chain seq x y z
N MET A 1 -11.00 -15.75 -2.88
CA MET A 1 -10.78 -14.67 -1.89
C MET A 1 -9.41 -14.07 -2.19
N SER A 2 -9.34 -12.77 -2.42
CA SER A 2 -8.05 -12.08 -2.65
C SER A 2 -7.18 -12.26 -1.40
N LYS A 3 -5.90 -12.56 -1.60
CA LYS A 3 -4.91 -12.66 -0.52
C LYS A 3 -4.24 -11.31 -0.22
N LEU A 4 -4.60 -10.27 -0.97
CA LEU A 4 -4.16 -8.91 -0.74
C LEU A 4 -5.04 -8.25 0.31
N ASP A 5 -4.39 -7.58 1.24
CA ASP A 5 -5.00 -6.78 2.29
C ASP A 5 -4.50 -5.35 2.19
N VAL A 6 -5.42 -4.39 2.33
CA VAL A 6 -5.14 -2.95 2.25
C VAL A 6 -5.51 -2.35 3.60
N ARG A 7 -4.50 -1.83 4.31
CA ARG A 7 -4.68 -1.24 5.63
C ARG A 7 -4.44 0.25 5.54
N ILE A 8 -5.45 1.04 5.91
CA ILE A 8 -5.32 2.50 5.99
C ILE A 8 -4.97 2.88 7.43
N GLY A 9 -3.93 3.69 7.61
CA GLY A 9 -3.49 4.11 8.93
C GLY A 9 -2.69 5.40 8.90
N SER A 10 -2.49 5.96 10.09
CA SER A 10 -1.47 6.97 10.35
C SER A 10 -0.17 6.27 10.74
N ASP A 11 0.94 6.67 10.15
CA ASP A 11 2.28 6.22 10.51
C ASP A 11 3.08 7.42 11.03
N LEU A 12 4.07 7.20 11.89
CA LEU A 12 4.86 8.28 12.50
C LEU A 12 5.75 9.01 11.47
N ASP A 13 6.06 8.33 10.37
CA ASP A 13 6.91 8.87 9.31
C ASP A 13 6.12 9.71 8.27
N TYR A 14 4.80 9.84 8.42
CA TYR A 14 3.91 10.51 7.46
C TYR A 14 2.95 11.48 8.17
N GLU A 15 2.68 12.62 7.54
CA GLU A 15 1.70 13.61 8.05
C GLU A 15 0.27 13.21 7.65
N ASP A 16 0.10 12.69 6.44
CA ASP A 16 -1.17 12.21 5.90
C ASP A 16 -1.37 10.70 6.18
N LEU A 17 -2.62 10.24 6.08
CA LEU A 17 -2.90 8.80 6.10
C LEU A 17 -2.22 8.09 4.93
N VAL A 18 -1.70 6.90 5.20
CA VAL A 18 -1.10 6.01 4.20
C VAL A 18 -1.92 4.74 4.02
N ALA A 19 -1.68 4.04 2.92
CA ALA A 19 -2.24 2.72 2.67
C ALA A 19 -1.14 1.68 2.51
N ASP A 20 -1.03 0.77 3.47
CA ASP A 20 -0.13 -0.36 3.38
C ASP A 20 -0.80 -1.53 2.66
N VAL A 21 -0.08 -2.13 1.72
CA VAL A 21 -0.54 -3.30 0.97
C VAL A 21 0.23 -4.53 1.43
N TYR A 22 -0.50 -5.55 1.88
CA TYR A 22 0.03 -6.82 2.35
C TYR A 22 -0.42 -7.97 1.44
N TYR A 23 0.40 -9.00 1.28
CA TYR A 23 0.02 -10.27 0.68
C TYR A 23 0.36 -11.42 1.63
N GLN A 24 -0.66 -12.19 2.03
CA GLN A 24 -0.48 -13.26 3.03
C GLN A 24 0.21 -12.75 4.31
N ASP A 25 -0.24 -11.61 4.82
CA ASP A 25 0.33 -10.89 5.98
C ASP A 25 1.78 -10.41 5.82
N GLN A 26 2.38 -10.55 4.64
CA GLN A 26 3.67 -9.97 4.32
C GLN A 26 3.48 -8.60 3.69
N PHE A 27 4.11 -7.59 4.28
CA PHE A 27 4.13 -6.24 3.73
C PHE A 27 4.78 -6.23 2.34
N LEU A 28 4.17 -5.52 1.39
CA LEU A 28 4.69 -5.32 0.04
C LEU A 28 5.21 -3.90 -0.17
N PHE A 29 4.34 -2.90 0.04
CA PHE A 29 4.61 -1.49 -0.19
C PHE A 29 3.57 -0.61 0.50
N THR A 30 3.91 0.66 0.64
CA THR A 30 3.04 1.72 1.16
C THR A 30 2.66 2.65 0.02
N ILE A 31 1.41 3.12 0.00
CA ILE A 31 0.94 4.21 -0.85
C ILE A 31 0.74 5.44 0.02
N GLN A 32 1.45 6.51 -0.29
CA GLN A 32 1.44 7.77 0.46
C GLN A 32 0.98 8.94 -0.41
N GLN A 33 0.52 10.01 0.25
CA GLN A 33 -0.16 11.16 -0.37
C GLN A 33 0.39 12.53 0.09
N GLU A 34 1.62 12.57 0.60
CA GLU A 34 2.26 13.77 1.17
C GLU A 34 2.36 14.93 0.16
N GLU A 35 2.52 14.61 -1.13
CA GLU A 35 2.55 15.61 -2.21
C GLU A 35 1.17 15.87 -2.83
N GLY A 36 0.11 15.50 -2.11
CA GLY A 36 -1.28 15.63 -2.51
C GLY A 36 -1.83 14.39 -3.22
N PHE A 37 -3.16 14.29 -3.23
CA PHE A 37 -3.87 13.09 -3.71
C PHE A 37 -3.67 12.78 -5.21
N GLU A 38 -3.40 13.79 -6.05
CA GLU A 38 -3.11 13.56 -7.47
C GLU A 38 -1.67 13.09 -7.72
N ASN A 39 -0.80 13.16 -6.70
CA ASN A 39 0.61 12.80 -6.75
C ASN A 39 0.94 11.63 -5.82
N LEU A 40 0.05 10.64 -5.70
CA LEU A 40 0.29 9.44 -4.90
C LEU A 40 1.61 8.77 -5.28
N LYS A 41 2.37 8.35 -4.27
CA LYS A 41 3.63 7.60 -4.44
C LYS A 41 3.50 6.21 -3.87
N VAL A 42 4.18 5.26 -4.52
CA VAL A 42 4.33 3.89 -4.02
C VAL A 42 5.75 3.73 -3.52
N GLU A 43 5.90 3.34 -2.26
CA GLU A 43 7.19 3.16 -1.60
C GLU A 43 7.42 1.70 -1.27
N PHE A 44 8.53 1.16 -1.79
CA PHE A 44 8.97 -0.20 -1.53
C PHE A 44 10.11 -0.16 -0.51
N PHE A 45 10.01 -1.01 0.51
CA PHE A 45 11.04 -1.16 1.52
C PHE A 45 11.80 -2.47 1.26
N PRO A 46 12.88 -2.46 0.47
CA PRO A 46 13.59 -3.68 0.11
C PRO A 46 14.16 -4.33 1.37
N GLN A 47 13.78 -5.58 1.65
CA GLN A 47 14.42 -6.37 2.70
C GLN A 47 15.85 -6.68 2.27
N THR A 48 16.82 -6.01 2.88
CA THR A 48 18.25 -6.04 2.50
C THR A 48 18.94 -7.39 2.75
N SER A 49 18.27 -8.37 3.37
CA SER A 49 18.82 -9.71 3.57
C SER A 49 18.48 -10.64 2.39
N ALA A 50 19.39 -10.73 1.41
CA ALA A 50 19.31 -11.60 0.24
C ALA A 50 19.20 -13.12 0.52
N LYS A 51 19.11 -13.55 1.79
CA LYS A 51 19.07 -14.98 2.16
C LYS A 51 17.67 -15.61 2.14
N HIS A 52 16.60 -14.82 2.06
CA HIS A 52 15.22 -15.34 2.15
C HIS A 52 14.19 -14.61 1.28
N SER A 53 14.60 -13.98 0.16
CA SER A 53 13.63 -13.41 -0.79
C SER A 53 12.91 -14.54 -1.54
N LYS A 54 11.84 -15.06 -0.96
CA LYS A 54 10.94 -15.97 -1.65
C LYS A 54 10.26 -15.18 -2.77
N LEU A 55 10.29 -15.73 -3.99
CA LEU A 55 9.54 -15.16 -5.11
C LEU A 55 8.06 -15.06 -4.70
N CYS A 56 7.53 -13.85 -4.76
CA CYS A 56 6.13 -13.58 -4.48
C CYS A 56 5.40 -13.39 -5.80
N GLU A 57 4.59 -14.38 -6.20
CA GLU A 57 3.75 -14.28 -7.39
C GLU A 57 2.35 -13.83 -6.98
N ILE A 58 1.96 -12.66 -7.50
CA ILE A 58 0.65 -12.04 -7.27
C ILE A 58 0.01 -11.82 -8.65
N PRO A 59 -1.25 -12.24 -8.87
CA PRO A 59 -1.94 -11.93 -10.11
C PRO A 59 -2.03 -10.41 -10.31
N LEU A 60 -1.60 -9.92 -11.49
CA LEU A 60 -1.57 -8.48 -11.79
C LEU A 60 -2.92 -7.80 -11.54
N GLU A 61 -4.01 -8.44 -11.96
CA GLU A 61 -5.37 -7.93 -11.77
C GLU A 61 -5.78 -7.80 -10.29
N GLU A 62 -5.26 -8.67 -9.41
CA GLU A 62 -5.52 -8.54 -7.98
C GLU A 62 -4.74 -7.34 -7.40
N LEU A 63 -3.49 -7.17 -7.83
CA LEU A 63 -2.66 -6.04 -7.43
C LEU A 63 -3.27 -4.70 -7.86
N LEU A 64 -3.69 -4.59 -9.12
CA LEU A 64 -4.32 -3.37 -9.64
C LEU A 64 -5.60 -3.03 -8.89
N LYS A 65 -6.43 -4.03 -8.55
CA LYS A 65 -7.65 -3.83 -7.74
C LYS A 65 -7.33 -3.36 -6.33
N ALA A 66 -6.28 -3.90 -5.70
CA ALA A 66 -5.86 -3.45 -4.37
C ALA A 66 -5.37 -2.01 -4.40
N ILE A 67 -4.57 -1.62 -5.40
CA ILE A 67 -4.10 -0.24 -5.58
C ILE A 67 -5.28 0.72 -5.81
N GLU A 68 -6.22 0.38 -6.69
CA GLU A 68 -7.40 1.21 -6.93
C GLU A 68 -8.29 1.33 -5.69
N HIS A 69 -8.44 0.23 -4.94
CA HIS A 69 -9.14 0.25 -3.66
C HIS A 69 -8.46 1.17 -2.65
N ALA A 70 -7.13 1.08 -2.48
CA ALA A 70 -6.36 1.94 -1.60
C ALA A 70 -6.50 3.42 -1.97
N LYS A 71 -6.32 3.76 -3.25
CA LYS A 71 -6.52 5.11 -3.78
C LYS A 71 -7.91 5.66 -3.43
N LYS A 72 -8.96 4.87 -3.68
CA LYS A 72 -10.33 5.28 -3.36
C LYS A 72 -10.53 5.51 -1.85
N ARG A 73 -10.00 4.63 -1.00
CA ARG A 73 -10.13 4.75 0.46
C ARG A 73 -9.40 5.97 1.02
N LEU A 74 -8.19 6.24 0.55
CA LEU A 74 -7.43 7.44 0.92
C LEU A 74 -8.21 8.71 0.56
N TRP A 75 -8.82 8.76 -0.64
CA TRP A 75 -9.64 9.89 -1.06
C TRP A 75 -10.86 10.13 -0.18
N GLU A 76 -11.60 9.06 0.11
CA GLU A 76 -12.81 9.11 0.93
C GLU A 76 -12.50 9.63 2.33
N LEU A 77 -11.42 9.14 2.93
CA LEU A 77 -11.00 9.55 4.27
C LEU A 77 -10.46 10.98 4.28
N ARG A 78 -9.69 11.39 3.26
CA ARG A 78 -9.20 12.76 3.11
C ARG A 78 -10.33 13.79 3.05
N LYS A 79 -11.44 13.46 2.39
CA LYS A 79 -12.63 14.32 2.30
C LYS A 79 -13.45 14.43 3.59
N SER A 80 -13.23 13.51 4.52
CA SER A 80 -13.98 13.43 5.78
C SER A 80 -13.27 14.07 6.97
N LEU A 81 -12.02 14.53 6.76
CA LEU A 81 -11.20 15.30 7.69
C LEU A 81 -11.39 16.80 7.42
#